data_AF-G5NLK6-F1
#
_entry.id   AF-G5NLK6-F1
#
_cell.length_a   1.000
_cell.length_b   1.000
_cell.length_c   1.000
_cell.angle_alpha   90.00
_cell.angle_beta   90.00
_cell.angle_gamma   90.00
#
_symmetry.space_group_name_H-M   'P 1'
#
loop_
_entity.id
_entity.type
_entity.pdbx_description
1 polymer ?
#
loop_
_entity_poly.entity_id
_entity_poly.type
_entity_poly.pdbx_seq_one_letter_code
_entity_poly.pdbx_strand_id
1 'polypeptide(L)'
;SIHADAAPNRDATGASVWVLSNRRANSEMANWLEQHEKQSELLGGAGDVLANSQSDPYLSQAVLDLQFGHSQRVGYDVATNVLSQLDGVGSLHKRRPEHASLGVLRSPDIPSILVETGFISNHGEERLLASDRYQQQIADAIYRGLRKYFAAHPIQSAPQGGPGQTASTNQPGAITAAN
;
A
#
# COMPACT_ATOMS: atom_id res chain seq x y z
N SER A 1 -5.11 -7.31 -2.17
CA SER A 1 -5.59 -8.68 -2.42
C SER A 1 -7.07 -8.65 -2.78
N ILE A 2 -7.54 -9.53 -3.66
CA ILE A 2 -8.97 -9.66 -4.03
C ILE A 2 -9.38 -11.11 -3.79
N HIS A 3 -10.49 -11.30 -3.08
CA HIS A 3 -10.96 -12.58 -2.56
C HIS A 3 -12.45 -12.82 -2.86
N ALA A 4 -12.83 -14.09 -2.75
CA ALA A 4 -14.20 -14.61 -2.81
C ALA A 4 -14.29 -15.82 -1.87
N ASP A 5 -14.04 -15.60 -0.58
CA ASP A 5 -13.82 -16.68 0.39
C ASP A 5 -15.14 -17.37 0.78
N ALA A 6 -15.03 -18.55 1.41
CA ALA A 6 -16.19 -19.26 1.96
C ALA A 6 -16.42 -18.88 3.43
N ALA A 7 -17.64 -18.48 3.78
CA ALA A 7 -18.04 -18.27 5.17
C ALA A 7 -18.57 -19.58 5.79
N PRO A 8 -18.38 -19.78 7.12
CA PRO A 8 -19.03 -20.89 7.83
C PRO A 8 -20.56 -20.85 7.74
N ASN A 9 -21.12 -19.64 7.73
CA ASN A 9 -22.54 -19.42 7.49
C ASN A 9 -22.79 -19.22 5.99
N ARG A 10 -23.57 -20.13 5.38
CA ARG A 10 -23.91 -20.08 3.94
C ARG A 10 -24.86 -18.94 3.57
N ASP A 11 -25.48 -18.28 4.55
CA ASP A 11 -26.32 -17.10 4.33
C ASP A 11 -25.51 -15.79 4.31
N ALA A 12 -24.19 -15.85 4.56
CA ALA A 12 -23.33 -14.68 4.45
C ALA A 12 -23.30 -14.18 2.99
N THR A 13 -23.49 -12.88 2.82
CA THR A 13 -23.50 -12.19 1.52
C THR A 13 -22.82 -10.84 1.63
N GLY A 14 -22.45 -10.29 0.47
CA GLY A 14 -22.01 -8.91 0.34
C GLY A 14 -20.51 -8.73 0.48
N ALA A 15 -20.03 -7.59 -0.03
CA ALA A 15 -18.61 -7.28 -0.05
C ALA A 15 -18.11 -6.77 1.32
N SER A 16 -16.81 -6.91 1.56
CA SER A 16 -16.13 -6.29 2.70
C SER A 16 -14.69 -5.94 2.35
N VAL A 17 -14.09 -5.03 3.13
CA VAL A 17 -12.69 -4.65 2.94
C VAL A 17 -11.97 -4.76 4.28
N TRP A 18 -10.78 -5.36 4.25
CA TRP A 18 -9.97 -5.64 5.42
C TRP A 18 -8.62 -4.93 5.34
N VAL A 19 -8.14 -4.50 6.49
CA VAL A 19 -6.84 -3.85 6.70
C VAL A 19 -6.07 -4.57 7.81
N LEU A 20 -4.76 -4.34 7.87
CA LEU A 20 -3.91 -4.94 8.90
C LEU A 20 -4.33 -4.46 10.30
N SER A 21 -4.38 -5.38 11.27
CA SER A 21 -4.61 -5.03 12.67
C SER A 21 -3.36 -4.39 13.31
N ASN A 22 -3.56 -3.43 14.23
CA ASN A 22 -2.44 -2.78 14.93
C ASN A 22 -1.56 -3.77 15.69
N ARG A 23 -2.16 -4.80 16.30
CA ARG A 23 -1.39 -5.85 16.99
C ARG A 23 -0.48 -6.58 16.01
N ARG A 24 -0.99 -6.94 14.83
CA ARG A 24 -0.18 -7.63 13.82
C ARG A 24 0.89 -6.70 13.25
N ALA A 25 0.55 -5.43 12.98
CA ALA A 25 1.49 -4.42 12.51
C ALA A 25 2.69 -4.27 13.46
N ASN A 26 2.42 -4.15 14.77
CA ASN A 26 3.49 -4.05 15.78
C ASN A 26 4.38 -5.28 15.80
N SER A 27 3.81 -6.49 15.65
CA SER A 27 4.60 -7.72 15.56
C SER A 27 5.44 -7.79 14.28
N GLU A 28 4.90 -7.35 13.14
CA GLU A 28 5.69 -7.29 11.90
C GLU A 28 6.83 -6.28 12.03
N MET A 29 6.55 -5.08 12.55
CA MET A 29 7.55 -4.05 12.78
C MET A 29 8.73 -4.54 13.63
N ALA A 30 8.44 -5.25 14.73
CA ALA A 30 9.47 -5.93 15.53
C ALA A 30 10.29 -6.93 14.70
N ASN A 31 9.64 -7.77 13.89
CA ASN A 31 10.34 -8.71 13.02
C ASN A 31 11.22 -8.00 11.97
N TRP A 32 10.79 -6.85 11.44
CA TRP A 32 11.56 -6.05 10.47
C TRP A 32 12.80 -5.40 11.10
N LEU A 33 12.75 -5.07 12.38
CA LEU A 33 13.91 -4.56 13.13
C LEU A 33 14.96 -5.64 13.39
N GLU A 34 14.51 -6.87 13.67
CA GLU A 34 15.41 -8.00 13.87
C GLU A 34 16.07 -8.45 12.56
N GLN A 35 15.43 -8.20 11.42
CA GLN A 35 15.85 -8.71 10.11
C GLN A 35 16.45 -7.60 9.25
N HIS A 36 17.70 -7.20 9.56
CA HIS A 36 18.43 -6.17 8.84
C HIS A 36 18.51 -6.40 7.32
N GLU A 37 18.58 -7.66 6.87
CA GLU A 37 18.61 -8.00 5.44
C GLU A 37 17.33 -7.56 4.70
N LYS A 38 16.18 -7.60 5.39
CA LYS A 38 14.90 -7.20 4.81
C LYS A 38 14.77 -5.69 4.68
N GLN A 39 15.47 -4.90 5.49
CA GLN A 39 15.32 -3.43 5.49
C GLN A 39 15.71 -2.80 4.14
N SER A 40 16.57 -3.46 3.36
CA SER A 40 16.89 -3.05 1.98
C SER A 40 15.75 -3.29 0.98
N GLU A 41 14.72 -4.05 1.35
CA GLU A 41 13.55 -4.34 0.51
C GLU A 41 12.49 -3.23 0.55
N LEU A 42 12.64 -2.24 1.45
CA LEU A 42 11.73 -1.10 1.50
C LEU A 42 11.83 -0.26 0.22
N LEU A 43 10.68 0.11 -0.32
CA LEU A 43 10.52 0.98 -1.45
C LEU A 43 10.72 2.45 -1.05
N GLY A 44 11.44 3.19 -1.89
CA GLY A 44 11.65 4.64 -1.74
C GLY A 44 12.80 5.01 -0.81
N GLY A 45 12.82 6.27 -0.36
CA GLY A 45 13.95 6.83 0.40
C GLY A 45 14.14 6.23 1.80
N ALA A 46 13.14 5.52 2.34
CA ALA A 46 13.27 4.89 3.66
C ALA A 46 14.27 3.73 3.65
N GLY A 47 14.29 2.91 2.59
CA GLY A 47 15.29 1.85 2.44
C GLY A 47 16.72 2.42 2.36
N ASP A 48 16.90 3.55 1.67
CA ASP A 48 18.19 4.25 1.57
C ASP A 48 18.61 4.86 2.92
N VAL A 49 17.69 5.46 3.66
CA VAL A 49 17.95 5.92 5.03
C VAL A 49 18.38 4.74 5.89
N LEU A 50 17.63 3.64 5.92
CA LEU A 50 17.96 2.47 6.73
C LEU A 50 19.29 1.81 6.33
N ALA A 51 19.58 1.69 5.03
CA ALA A 51 20.84 1.14 4.53
C ALA A 51 22.06 1.99 4.91
N ASN A 52 21.90 3.33 4.97
CA ASN A 52 22.99 4.25 5.34
C ASN A 52 23.02 4.59 6.84
N SER A 53 22.02 4.17 7.62
CA SER A 53 21.91 4.43 9.07
C SER A 53 22.81 3.53 9.92
N GLN A 54 24.06 3.30 9.47
CA GLN A 54 25.03 2.35 10.05
C GLN A 54 24.93 2.24 11.58
N SER A 55 24.11 1.28 12.04
CA SER A 55 24.02 0.86 13.44
C SER A 55 23.33 1.80 14.44
N ASP A 56 22.37 2.66 14.05
CA ASP A 56 21.48 3.32 15.03
C ASP A 56 20.10 2.63 15.10
N PRO A 57 19.86 1.74 16.09
CA PRO A 57 18.57 1.04 16.23
C PRO A 57 17.40 1.99 16.49
N TYR A 58 17.63 3.15 17.11
CA TYR A 58 16.56 4.10 17.42
C TYR A 58 16.11 4.85 16.17
N LEU A 59 17.05 5.22 15.29
CA LEU A 59 16.73 5.81 14.00
C LEU A 59 15.97 4.82 13.12
N SER A 60 16.44 3.56 13.05
CA SER A 60 15.76 2.52 12.28
C SER A 60 14.34 2.24 12.78
N GLN A 61 14.17 2.17 14.11
CA GLN A 61 12.86 2.09 14.75
C GLN A 61 11.96 3.25 14.34
N ALA A 62 12.44 4.49 14.49
CA ALA A 62 11.62 5.66 14.19
C ALA A 62 11.20 5.72 12.72
N VAL A 63 12.11 5.39 11.79
CA VAL A 63 11.80 5.35 10.35
C VAL A 63 10.78 4.26 10.06
N LEU A 64 10.96 3.05 10.58
CA LEU A 64 10.02 1.95 10.38
C LEU A 64 8.65 2.27 11.00
N ASP A 65 8.59 2.81 12.20
CA ASP A 65 7.35 3.25 12.85
C ASP A 65 6.58 4.24 11.99
N LEU A 66 7.28 5.22 11.41
CA LEU A 66 6.70 6.22 10.51
C LEU A 66 6.18 5.59 9.21
N GLN A 67 6.94 4.68 8.60
CA GLN A 67 6.52 3.99 7.37
C GLN A 67 5.29 3.12 7.62
N PHE A 68 5.31 2.29 8.67
CA PHE A 68 4.18 1.46 9.07
C PHE A 68 2.95 2.30 9.39
N GLY A 69 3.10 3.34 10.22
CA GLY A 69 2.01 4.22 10.59
C GLY A 69 1.40 4.95 9.38
N HIS A 70 2.24 5.37 8.42
CA HIS A 70 1.79 5.95 7.17
C HIS A 70 1.02 4.92 6.31
N SER A 71 1.63 3.76 6.05
CA SER A 71 1.05 2.68 5.25
C SER A 71 -0.30 2.22 5.79
N GLN A 72 -0.44 2.07 7.11
CA GLN A 72 -1.71 1.70 7.75
C GLN A 72 -2.79 2.77 7.56
N ARG A 73 -2.46 4.05 7.72
CA ARG A 73 -3.40 5.16 7.54
C ARG A 73 -3.89 5.24 6.11
N VAL A 74 -2.95 5.22 5.16
CA VAL A 74 -3.27 5.21 3.73
C VAL A 74 -4.11 3.98 3.36
N GLY A 75 -3.74 2.80 3.86
CA GLY A 75 -4.50 1.57 3.65
C GLY A 75 -5.94 1.68 4.13
N TYR A 76 -6.16 2.28 5.31
CA TYR A 76 -7.50 2.52 5.85
C TYR A 76 -8.32 3.52 5.01
N ASP A 77 -7.69 4.61 4.57
CA ASP A 77 -8.36 5.63 3.75
C ASP A 77 -8.73 5.08 2.37
N VAL A 78 -7.83 4.32 1.75
CA VAL A 78 -8.09 3.59 0.50
C VAL A 78 -9.22 2.58 0.71
N ALA A 79 -9.17 1.78 1.78
CA ALA A 79 -10.20 0.80 2.10
C ALA A 79 -11.58 1.46 2.25
N THR A 80 -11.64 2.61 2.93
CA THR A 80 -12.88 3.38 3.11
C THR A 80 -13.43 3.87 1.78
N ASN A 81 -12.58 4.39 0.90
CA ASN A 81 -13.00 4.85 -0.42
C ASN A 81 -13.48 3.68 -1.30
N VAL A 82 -12.76 2.57 -1.34
CA VAL A 82 -13.16 1.35 -2.07
C VAL A 82 -14.48 0.81 -1.54
N LEU A 83 -14.62 0.66 -0.23
CA LEU A 83 -15.86 0.16 0.40
C LEU A 83 -17.07 1.04 0.06
N SER A 84 -16.89 2.37 0.02
CA SER A 84 -17.96 3.31 -0.37
C SER A 84 -18.44 3.12 -1.82
N GLN A 85 -17.57 2.66 -2.72
CA GLN A 85 -17.97 2.38 -4.11
C GLN A 85 -18.64 1.01 -4.23
N LEU A 86 -18.19 0.03 -3.43
CA LEU A 86 -18.79 -1.31 -3.39
C LEU A 86 -20.23 -1.29 -2.86
N ASP A 87 -20.56 -0.39 -1.92
CA ASP A 87 -21.93 -0.15 -1.44
C ASP A 87 -22.92 0.22 -2.56
N GLY A 88 -22.41 0.78 -3.67
CA GLY A 88 -23.20 1.11 -4.85
C GLY A 88 -23.41 -0.06 -5.83
N VAL A 89 -22.70 -1.18 -5.64
CA VAL A 89 -22.80 -2.37 -6.50
C VAL A 89 -23.74 -3.42 -5.91
N GLY A 90 -23.68 -3.64 -4.59
CA GLY A 90 -24.44 -4.66 -3.90
C GLY A 90 -24.43 -4.44 -2.38
N SER A 91 -24.89 -5.43 -1.63
CA SER A 91 -24.85 -5.36 -0.17
C SER A 91 -23.42 -5.40 0.36
N LEU A 92 -23.20 -4.77 1.51
CA LEU A 92 -21.96 -4.89 2.26
C LEU A 92 -22.15 -5.85 3.42
N HIS A 93 -21.23 -6.82 3.56
CA HIS A 93 -21.16 -7.65 4.76
C HIS A 93 -20.73 -6.83 5.98
N LYS A 94 -19.85 -5.84 5.75
CA LYS A 94 -19.34 -4.91 6.76
C LYS A 94 -19.34 -3.50 6.22
N ARG A 95 -19.90 -2.57 6.98
CA ARG A 95 -20.07 -1.16 6.55
C ARG A 95 -18.84 -0.28 6.82
N ARG A 96 -17.80 -0.84 7.43
CA ARG A 96 -16.52 -0.19 7.69
C ARG A 96 -15.39 -1.15 7.36
N PRO A 97 -14.17 -0.65 7.07
CA PRO A 97 -13.00 -1.50 6.99
C PRO A 97 -12.80 -2.27 8.30
N GLU A 98 -12.57 -3.57 8.19
CA GLU A 98 -12.33 -4.45 9.34
C GLU A 98 -10.84 -4.73 9.51
N HIS A 99 -10.39 -4.91 10.75
CA HIS A 99 -8.99 -5.21 11.04
C HIS A 99 -8.75 -6.72 11.14
N ALA A 100 -7.73 -7.23 10.44
CA ALA A 100 -7.37 -8.64 10.47
C ALA A 100 -5.85 -8.86 10.49
N SER A 101 -5.44 -10.06 10.90
CA SER A 101 -4.03 -10.46 11.03
C SER A 101 -3.56 -11.30 9.82
N LEU A 102 -3.78 -10.78 8.62
CA LEU A 102 -3.59 -11.52 7.36
C LEU A 102 -2.16 -11.36 6.81
N GLY A 103 -1.63 -12.44 6.24
CA GLY A 103 -0.32 -12.51 5.57
C GLY A 103 -0.09 -11.42 4.54
N VAL A 104 -1.07 -11.27 3.67
CA VAL A 104 -1.01 -10.42 2.48
C VAL A 104 -1.06 -8.93 2.78
N LEU A 105 -1.25 -8.53 4.04
CA LEU A 105 -1.41 -7.12 4.45
C LEU A 105 -0.19 -6.56 5.20
N ARG A 106 0.91 -7.31 5.29
CA ARG A 106 2.02 -7.08 6.23
C ARG A 106 3.13 -6.16 5.70
N SER A 107 2.99 -5.62 4.49
CA SER A 107 4.04 -4.75 3.94
C SER A 107 4.19 -3.48 4.79
N PRO A 108 5.43 -3.14 5.20
CA PRO A 108 5.71 -2.02 6.09
C PRO A 108 5.44 -0.65 5.45
N ASP A 109 5.62 -0.55 4.14
CA ASP A 109 5.71 0.69 3.38
C ASP A 109 4.74 0.72 2.17
N ILE A 110 4.11 -0.41 1.85
CA ILE A 110 3.07 -0.49 0.83
C ILE A 110 1.69 -0.59 1.50
N PRO A 111 0.83 0.44 1.33
CA PRO A 111 -0.54 0.39 1.80
C PRO A 111 -1.28 -0.83 1.23
N SER A 112 -1.77 -1.70 2.11
CA SER A 112 -2.34 -2.99 1.72
C SER A 112 -3.77 -3.16 2.21
N ILE A 113 -4.66 -3.57 1.31
CA ILE A 113 -6.07 -3.92 1.60
C ILE A 113 -6.42 -5.30 1.04
N LEU A 114 -7.37 -5.98 1.67
CA LEU A 114 -8.03 -7.16 1.11
C LEU A 114 -9.48 -6.83 0.82
N VAL A 115 -9.90 -7.01 -0.42
CA VAL A 115 -11.30 -6.86 -0.83
C VAL A 115 -11.93 -8.24 -0.93
N GLU A 116 -12.92 -8.51 -0.09
CA GLU A 116 -13.80 -9.66 -0.21
C GLU A 116 -14.98 -9.26 -1.10
N THR A 117 -15.11 -9.92 -2.25
CA THR A 117 -16.07 -9.52 -3.30
C THR A 117 -17.46 -10.13 -3.11
N GLY A 118 -17.55 -11.14 -2.25
CA GLY A 118 -18.75 -11.90 -1.92
C GLY A 118 -18.35 -13.28 -1.39
N PHE A 119 -19.30 -14.07 -0.90
CA PHE A 119 -18.98 -15.38 -0.30
C PHE A 119 -19.31 -16.54 -1.25
N ILE A 120 -18.30 -17.28 -1.73
CA ILE A 120 -18.51 -18.40 -2.67
C ILE A 120 -19.34 -19.54 -2.05
N SER A 121 -19.43 -19.59 -0.72
CA SER A 121 -20.28 -20.54 0.01
C SER A 121 -21.79 -20.29 -0.14
N ASN A 122 -22.19 -19.09 -0.58
CA ASN A 122 -23.58 -18.71 -0.83
C ASN A 122 -23.92 -18.87 -2.31
N HIS A 123 -24.92 -19.68 -2.64
CA HIS A 123 -25.29 -19.96 -4.04
C HIS A 123 -25.81 -18.74 -4.84
N GLY A 124 -26.29 -17.70 -4.16
CA GLY A 124 -26.64 -16.44 -4.81
C GLY A 124 -25.38 -15.68 -5.25
N GLU A 125 -24.46 -15.49 -4.30
CA GLU A 125 -23.18 -14.83 -4.51
C GLU A 125 -22.29 -15.60 -5.50
N GLU A 126 -22.22 -16.93 -5.42
CA GLU A 126 -21.48 -17.79 -6.35
C GLU A 126 -21.89 -17.52 -7.81
N ARG A 127 -23.19 -17.41 -8.09
CA ARG A 127 -23.70 -17.09 -9.43
C ARG A 127 -23.35 -15.67 -9.86
N LEU A 128 -23.33 -14.70 -8.93
CA LEU A 128 -22.88 -13.35 -9.22
C LEU A 128 -21.37 -13.33 -9.52
N LEU A 129 -20.56 -13.98 -8.68
CA LEU A 129 -19.11 -14.08 -8.81
C LEU A 129 -18.68 -14.75 -10.13
N ALA A 130 -19.49 -15.68 -10.65
CA ALA A 130 -19.28 -16.30 -11.96
C ALA A 130 -19.68 -15.42 -13.16
N SER A 131 -20.31 -14.25 -12.93
CA SER A 131 -20.79 -13.36 -13.99
C SER A 131 -19.78 -12.28 -14.33
N ASP A 132 -19.38 -12.22 -15.61
CA ASP A 132 -18.51 -11.15 -16.15
C ASP A 132 -19.04 -9.74 -15.83
N ARG A 133 -20.37 -9.57 -15.89
CA ARG A 133 -21.01 -8.29 -15.58
C ARG A 133 -20.73 -7.88 -14.13
N TYR A 134 -20.92 -8.78 -13.17
CA TYR A 134 -20.71 -8.49 -11.76
C TYR A 134 -19.23 -8.26 -11.46
N GLN A 135 -18.34 -9.09 -12.04
CA GLN A 135 -16.89 -8.90 -11.93
C GLN A 135 -16.46 -7.52 -12.44
N GLN A 136 -17.00 -7.06 -13.57
CA GLN A 136 -16.73 -5.71 -14.09
C GLN A 136 -17.25 -4.62 -13.14
N GLN A 137 -18.44 -4.78 -12.56
CA GLN A 137 -18.97 -3.81 -11.59
C GLN A 137 -18.09 -3.70 -10.34
N ILE A 138 -17.59 -4.83 -9.82
CA ILE A 138 -16.65 -4.86 -8.69
C ILE A 138 -15.32 -4.21 -9.08
N ALA A 139 -14.76 -4.55 -10.24
CA ALA A 139 -13.51 -3.96 -10.72
C ALA A 139 -13.63 -2.43 -10.88
N ASP A 140 -14.73 -1.95 -11.47
CA ASP A 140 -15.02 -0.53 -11.61
C ASP A 140 -15.17 0.17 -10.25
N ALA A 141 -15.82 -0.47 -9.27
CA ALA A 141 -15.96 0.07 -7.92
C ALA A 141 -14.59 0.21 -7.23
N ILE A 142 -13.73 -0.80 -7.31
CA ILE A 142 -12.37 -0.76 -6.78
C ILE A 142 -11.58 0.37 -7.46
N TYR A 143 -11.62 0.44 -8.80
CA TYR A 143 -10.95 1.48 -9.58
C TYR A 143 -11.40 2.89 -9.17
N ARG A 144 -12.73 3.12 -9.07
CA ARG A 144 -13.28 4.41 -8.65
C ARG A 144 -12.87 4.76 -7.22
N GLY A 145 -12.81 3.78 -6.32
CA GLY A 145 -12.36 3.98 -4.94
C GLY A 145 -10.90 4.43 -4.88
N LEU A 146 -10.02 3.75 -5.63
CA LEU A 146 -8.61 4.13 -5.77
C LEU A 146 -8.45 5.52 -6.38
N ARG A 147 -9.17 5.81 -7.47
CA ARG A 147 -9.15 7.11 -8.12
C ARG A 147 -9.60 8.24 -7.22
N LYS A 148 -10.64 8.01 -6.42
CA LYS A 148 -11.14 8.97 -5.44
C LYS A 148 -10.07 9.27 -4.38
N TYR A 149 -9.38 8.24 -3.89
CA TYR A 149 -8.27 8.42 -2.95
C TYR A 149 -7.15 9.30 -3.56
N PHE A 150 -6.66 8.97 -4.76
CA PHE A 150 -5.56 9.71 -5.40
C PHE A 150 -5.96 11.12 -5.88
N ALA A 151 -7.23 11.36 -6.17
CA ALA A 151 -7.71 12.70 -6.47
C ALA A 151 -7.68 13.62 -5.22
N ALA A 152 -7.93 13.05 -4.04
CA ALA A 152 -7.83 13.77 -2.76
C ALA A 152 -6.39 13.85 -2.23
N HIS A 153 -5.53 12.91 -2.65
CA HIS A 153 -4.12 12.82 -2.27
C HIS A 153 -3.24 12.75 -3.53
N PRO A 154 -3.04 13.87 -4.25
CA PRO A 154 -2.20 13.88 -5.42
C PRO A 154 -0.80 13.35 -5.07
N ILE A 155 -0.29 12.43 -5.88
CA ILE A 155 1.08 11.94 -5.72
C ILE A 155 2.00 13.15 -5.87
N GLN A 156 2.71 13.50 -4.80
CA GLN A 156 3.83 14.42 -4.91
C GLN A 156 4.83 13.75 -5.83
N SER A 157 5.08 14.35 -7.00
CA SER A 157 6.12 13.85 -7.90
C SER A 157 7.42 13.81 -7.10
N ALA A 158 8.16 12.70 -7.21
CA ALA A 158 9.53 12.64 -6.70
C ALA A 158 10.29 13.90 -7.17
N PRO A 159 11.18 14.48 -6.36
CA PRO A 159 11.97 15.62 -6.80
C PRO A 159 12.62 15.23 -8.13
N GLN A 160 12.28 15.95 -9.21
CA GLN A 160 12.92 15.73 -10.49
C GLN A 160 14.41 15.90 -10.25
N GLY A 161 15.19 14.84 -10.46
CA GLY A 161 16.63 14.97 -10.59
C GLY A 161 16.88 15.94 -11.74
N GLY A 162 17.18 17.20 -11.40
CA GLY A 162 17.55 18.21 -12.37
C GLY A 162 18.73 17.69 -13.20
N PRO A 163 18.79 18.00 -14.51
CA PRO A 163 19.87 17.52 -15.36
C PRO A 163 21.20 17.92 -14.74
N GLY A 164 22.08 16.93 -14.56
CA GLY A 164 23.41 17.11 -14.01
C GLY A 164 24.10 18.29 -14.67
N GLN A 165 24.43 19.30 -13.86
CA GLN A 165 25.45 20.26 -14.25
C GLN A 165 26.75 19.47 -14.38
N THR A 166 27.07 19.11 -15.61
CA THR A 166 28.41 18.69 -15.99
C THR A 166 29.35 19.84 -15.62
N ALA A 167 30.17 19.60 -14.59
CA ALA A 167 31.24 20.49 -14.23
C ALA A 167 32.13 20.69 -15.46
N SER A 168 32.06 21.88 -16.07
CA SER A 168 32.96 22.29 -17.13
C SER A 168 34.33 22.49 -16.49
N THR A 169 35.20 21.49 -16.63
CA THR A 169 36.63 21.61 -16.30
C THR A 169 37.24 22.64 -17.25
N ASN A 170 37.40 23.88 -16.77
CA ASN A 170 38.26 24.87 -17.41
C ASN A 170 39.69 24.33 -17.44
N GLN A 171 40.21 24.10 -18.65
CA GLN A 171 41.63 23.86 -18.86
C GLN A 171 42.44 25.08 -18.42
N PRO A 172 43.55 24.92 -17.66
CA PRO A 172 44.46 26.03 -17.40
C PRO A 172 45.17 26.45 -18.69
N GLY A 173 45.03 27.73 -19.03
CA GLY A 173 45.55 28.35 -20.25
C GLY A 173 47.08 28.26 -20.36
N ALA A 174 47.53 28.04 -21.60
CA ALA A 174 48.91 28.10 -22.00
C ALA A 174 49.46 29.53 -21.83
N ILE A 175 50.47 29.66 -20.98
CA ILE A 175 51.38 30.81 -20.92
C ILE A 175 52.15 30.91 -22.24
N THR A 176 51.86 31.94 -23.03
CA THR A 176 52.72 32.37 -24.14
C THR A 176 53.38 33.68 -23.74
N ALA A 177 54.71 33.66 -23.63
CA ALA A 177 55.54 34.83 -23.39
C ALA A 177 55.71 35.64 -24.69
N ALA A 178 55.54 36.96 -24.61
CA ALA A 178 56.15 37.91 -25.54
C ALA A 178 56.29 39.29 -24.87
N ASN A 179 57.53 39.79 -24.93
CA ASN A 179 58.10 41.08 -24.54
C ASN A 179 58.54 41.25 -23.08
#